data_AF-A0A6N2L2S2-F1
#
_entry.id   AF-A0A6N2L2S2-F1
#
_cell.length_a   1.000
_cell.length_b   1.000
_cell.length_c   1.000
_cell.angle_alpha   90.00
_cell.angle_beta   90.00
_cell.angle_gamma   90.00
#
_symmetry.space_group_name_H-M   'P 1'
#
loop_
_entity.id
_entity.type
_entity.pdbx_description
1 polymer ?
#
loop_
_entity_poly.entity_id
_entity_poly.type
_entity_poly.pdbx_seq_one_letter_code
_entity_poly.pdbx_strand_id
1 'polypeptide(L)'
;MDSGIKSNRPQLRRGLCYSNEGRKQAGSPSVIVIGGGIAGVAAARALHDASFQVVLLESRDRLGGRVHTDFSFGFPVDLGASWLHGVCKENPLAPLIGRLGLPLYRTSGDNSVLYDHDLESYALFDMDGNQVPQELVTKVGRASP
;
A
#
# COMPACT_ATOMS: atom_id res chain seq x y z
N MET A 1 51.56 25.20 72.29
CA MET A 1 50.31 24.91 73.03
C MET A 1 49.23 24.88 71.95
N ASP A 2 49.01 23.72 71.33
CA ASP A 2 48.02 22.71 71.78
C ASP A 2 46.62 23.36 71.76
N SER A 3 45.64 23.03 70.93
CA SER A 3 45.11 21.75 70.43
C SER A 3 44.07 22.13 69.34
N GLY A 4 43.90 21.42 68.23
CA GLY A 4 43.06 20.23 68.18
C GLY A 4 41.56 20.53 68.08
N ILE A 5 41.05 21.04 66.94
CA ILE A 5 39.62 20.92 66.61
C ILE A 5 39.46 19.99 65.41
N LYS A 6 38.92 18.80 65.71
CA LYS A 6 38.66 17.72 64.76
C LYS A 6 37.40 18.01 63.94
N SER A 7 37.55 17.81 62.63
CA SER A 7 36.58 17.43 61.60
C SER A 7 35.18 17.01 62.09
N ASN A 8 34.13 17.60 61.49
CA ASN A 8 32.99 16.80 61.02
C ASN A 8 32.19 17.51 59.91
N ARG A 9 32.62 17.40 58.64
CA ARG A 9 31.72 17.55 57.49
C ARG A 9 31.32 16.15 57.05
N PRO A 10 30.02 15.83 56.91
CA PRO A 10 29.63 14.54 56.36
C PRO A 10 30.16 14.49 54.93
N GLN A 11 31.13 13.60 54.70
CA GLN A 11 31.52 13.25 53.34
C GLN A 11 30.29 12.57 52.71
N LEU A 12 29.59 13.30 51.84
CA LEU A 12 28.59 12.74 50.95
C LEU A 12 29.28 11.64 50.14
N ARG A 13 29.15 10.39 50.60
CA ARG A 13 29.49 9.22 49.80
C ARG A 13 28.61 9.29 48.57
N ARG A 14 29.21 9.67 47.44
CA ARG A 14 28.61 9.53 46.13
C ARG A 14 28.40 8.03 45.93
N GLY A 15 27.21 7.56 46.25
CA GLY A 15 26.80 6.20 45.93
C GLY A 15 27.04 6.00 44.46
N LEU A 16 27.91 5.05 44.12
CA LEU A 16 28.01 4.55 42.76
C LEU A 16 26.69 3.80 42.54
N CYS A 17 25.69 4.50 42.01
CA CYS A 17 24.53 3.85 41.45
C CYS A 17 25.04 3.10 40.22
N TYR A 18 25.41 1.83 40.39
CA TYR A 18 25.44 0.90 39.28
C TYR A 18 23.99 0.73 38.85
N SER A 19 23.54 1.59 37.94
CA SER A 19 22.39 1.27 37.12
C SER A 19 22.79 0.07 36.27
N ASN A 20 22.44 -1.13 36.74
CA ASN A 20 22.37 -2.35 35.94
C ASN A 20 21.18 -2.26 34.94
N GLU A 21 20.98 -1.07 34.37
CA GLU A 21 20.17 -0.90 33.18
C GLU A 21 21.12 -1.20 32.03
N GLY A 22 21.35 -2.49 31.80
CA GLY A 22 21.82 -2.94 30.51
C GLY A 22 20.86 -2.33 29.51
N ARG A 23 21.29 -1.27 28.82
CA ARG A 23 20.55 -0.62 27.75
C ARG A 23 20.34 -1.73 26.74
N LYS A 24 19.21 -2.44 26.83
CA LYS A 24 18.72 -3.29 25.75
C LYS A 24 18.83 -2.36 24.55
N GLN A 25 19.64 -2.71 23.55
CA GLN A 25 19.52 -2.04 22.27
C GLN A 25 18.02 -2.03 22.00
N ALA A 26 17.41 -0.84 22.00
CA ALA A 26 15.99 -0.73 21.76
C ALA A 26 15.84 -1.28 20.35
N GLY A 27 15.37 -2.52 20.24
CA GLY A 27 15.14 -3.16 18.95
C GLY A 27 14.28 -2.21 18.13
N SER A 28 14.46 -2.23 16.82
CA SER A 28 13.61 -1.47 15.90
C SER A 28 12.13 -1.63 16.33
N PRO A 29 11.40 -0.52 16.50
CA PRO A 29 10.04 -0.55 17.03
C PRO A 29 9.17 -1.51 16.21
N SER A 30 8.40 -2.35 16.89
CA SER A 30 7.63 -3.43 16.27
C SER A 30 6.15 -3.05 16.13
N VAL A 31 5.58 -3.32 14.96
CA VAL A 31 4.18 -3.01 14.64
C VAL A 31 3.51 -4.22 14.00
N ILE A 32 2.26 -4.48 14.40
CA ILE A 32 1.40 -5.46 13.75
C ILE A 32 0.32 -4.71 12.97
N VAL A 33 0.19 -5.02 11.69
CA VAL A 33 -0.89 -4.53 10.82
C VAL A 33 -1.89 -5.66 10.62
N ILE A 34 -3.17 -5.39 10.87
CA ILE A 34 -4.26 -6.37 10.74
C ILE A 34 -5.04 -6.06 9.46
N GLY A 35 -5.08 -7.02 8.54
CA GLY A 35 -5.74 -6.97 7.24
C GLY A 35 -4.76 -6.67 6.09
N GLY A 36 -4.62 -7.62 5.17
CA GLY A 36 -3.81 -7.55 3.95
C GLY A 36 -4.52 -6.92 2.75
N GLY A 37 -5.44 -5.98 2.99
CA GLY A 37 -6.04 -5.15 1.94
C GLY A 37 -5.11 -4.04 1.46
N ILE A 38 -5.52 -3.27 0.44
CA ILE A 38 -4.73 -2.16 -0.11
C ILE A 38 -4.23 -1.17 0.97
N ALA A 39 -5.07 -0.84 1.95
CA ALA A 39 -4.70 0.05 3.05
C ALA A 39 -3.66 -0.57 3.99
N GLY A 40 -3.80 -1.86 4.31
CA GLY A 40 -2.87 -2.55 5.22
C GLY A 40 -1.51 -2.78 4.57
N VAL A 41 -1.47 -3.17 3.29
CA VAL A 41 -0.22 -3.28 2.52
C VAL A 41 0.47 -1.92 2.40
N ALA A 42 -0.29 -0.86 2.12
CA ALA A 42 0.26 0.50 2.06
C ALA A 42 0.82 0.96 3.41
N ALA A 43 0.10 0.71 4.52
CA ALA A 43 0.55 1.05 5.87
C ALA A 43 1.80 0.24 6.26
N ALA A 44 1.80 -1.08 6.00
CA ALA A 44 2.94 -1.94 6.27
C ALA A 44 4.18 -1.49 5.49
N ARG A 45 4.02 -1.10 4.22
CA ARG A 45 5.11 -0.55 3.42
C ARG A 45 5.64 0.76 3.98
N ALA A 46 4.76 1.70 4.34
CA ALA A 46 5.17 2.98 4.90
C ALA A 46 5.92 2.83 6.24
N LEU A 47 5.45 1.91 7.11
CA LEU A 47 6.11 1.59 8.38
C LEU A 47 7.46 0.90 8.17
N HIS A 48 7.53 -0.04 7.23
CA HIS A 48 8.78 -0.70 6.86
C HIS A 48 9.82 0.32 6.35
N ASP A 49 9.41 1.23 5.46
CA ASP A 49 10.29 2.27 4.92
C ASP A 49 10.75 3.25 6.02
N ALA A 50 9.98 3.37 7.11
CA ALA A 50 10.33 4.08 8.33
C ALA A 50 11.16 3.24 9.34
N SER A 51 11.70 2.09 8.94
CA SER A 51 12.57 1.19 9.73
C SER A 51 11.90 0.51 10.93
N PHE A 52 10.58 0.33 10.91
CA PHE A 52 9.86 -0.50 11.87
C PHE A 52 9.96 -1.99 11.50
N GLN A 53 9.93 -2.87 12.50
CA GLN A 53 9.68 -4.30 12.27
C GLN A 53 8.17 -4.50 12.11
N VAL A 54 7.75 -4.95 10.93
CA VAL A 54 6.32 -5.02 10.60
C VAL A 54 5.89 -6.47 10.40
N VAL A 55 4.82 -6.87 11.08
CA VAL A 55 4.11 -8.13 10.83
C VAL A 55 2.72 -7.79 10.28
N LEU A 56 2.41 -8.27 9.08
CA LEU A 56 1.09 -8.13 8.46
C LEU A 56 0.31 -9.44 8.63
N LEU A 57 -0.88 -9.37 9.22
CA LEU A 57 -1.77 -10.51 9.42
C LEU A 57 -3.01 -10.38 8.51
N GLU A 58 -3.25 -11.35 7.64
CA GLU A 58 -4.47 -11.44 6.82
C GLU A 58 -5.20 -12.73 7.17
N SER A 59 -6.53 -12.68 7.23
CA SER A 59 -7.35 -13.83 7.59
C SER A 59 -7.60 -14.77 6.41
N ARG A 60 -7.51 -14.26 5.19
CA ARG A 60 -7.62 -15.04 3.95
C ARG A 60 -6.27 -15.62 3.54
N ASP A 61 -6.34 -16.58 2.63
CA ASP A 61 -5.21 -17.17 1.91
C ASP A 61 -4.64 -16.25 0.79
N ARG A 62 -5.16 -15.04 0.66
CA ARG A 62 -4.77 -14.06 -0.37
C ARG A 62 -4.72 -12.64 0.17
N LEU A 63 -3.86 -11.82 -0.43
CA LEU A 63 -3.84 -10.38 -0.23
C LEU A 63 -4.95 -9.67 -1.04
N GLY A 64 -5.02 -8.35 -0.91
CA GLY A 64 -5.91 -7.47 -1.67
C GLY A 64 -7.20 -7.12 -0.94
N GLY A 65 -7.66 -7.98 -0.02
CA GLY A 65 -8.90 -7.77 0.72
C GLY A 65 -10.10 -7.71 -0.22
N ARG A 66 -10.71 -6.53 -0.35
CA ARG A 66 -11.83 -6.26 -1.28
C ARG A 66 -11.39 -6.05 -2.74
N VAL A 67 -10.09 -5.93 -3.01
CA VAL A 67 -9.55 -5.99 -4.37
C VAL A 67 -9.29 -7.47 -4.66
N HIS A 68 -10.04 -8.06 -5.59
CA HIS A 68 -9.98 -9.48 -5.87
C HIS A 68 -10.32 -9.76 -7.33
N THR A 69 -9.40 -10.42 -8.01
CA THR A 69 -9.59 -11.00 -9.33
C THR A 69 -9.69 -12.52 -9.18
N ASP A 70 -10.75 -13.11 -9.74
CA ASP A 70 -10.94 -14.55 -9.87
C ASP A 70 -10.48 -14.99 -11.26
N PHE A 71 -9.73 -16.10 -11.33
CA PHE A 71 -9.20 -16.67 -12.57
C PHE A 71 -9.83 -18.02 -12.93
N SER A 72 -10.79 -18.51 -12.14
CA SER A 72 -11.39 -19.85 -12.29
C SER A 72 -12.24 -20.01 -13.55
N PHE A 73 -12.69 -18.92 -14.17
CA PHE A 73 -13.53 -18.92 -15.38
C PHE A 73 -12.75 -19.07 -16.70
N GLY A 74 -11.42 -19.25 -16.64
CA GLY A 74 -10.56 -19.27 -17.83
C GLY A 74 -10.17 -17.89 -18.36
N PHE A 75 -10.66 -16.82 -17.72
CA PHE A 75 -10.29 -15.43 -17.92
C PHE A 75 -10.40 -14.67 -16.59
N PRO A 76 -9.66 -13.57 -16.39
CA PRO A 76 -9.70 -12.79 -15.16
C PRO A 76 -11.05 -12.07 -14.99
N VAL A 77 -11.66 -12.18 -13.82
CA VAL A 77 -12.89 -11.48 -13.44
C VAL A 77 -12.69 -10.76 -12.11
N ASP A 78 -12.79 -9.43 -12.11
CA ASP A 78 -12.74 -8.67 -10.86
C ASP A 78 -14.05 -8.80 -10.09
N LEU A 79 -14.00 -9.42 -8.91
CA LEU A 79 -15.10 -9.52 -7.95
C LEU A 79 -15.11 -8.36 -6.94
N GLY A 80 -14.28 -7.35 -7.19
CA GLY A 80 -13.95 -6.27 -6.27
C GLY A 80 -13.74 -4.94 -6.97
N ALA A 81 -12.70 -4.21 -6.59
CA ALA A 81 -12.37 -2.95 -7.24
C ALA A 81 -11.88 -3.18 -8.69
N SER A 82 -12.70 -2.76 -9.66
CA SER A 82 -12.40 -2.88 -11.11
C SER A 82 -12.12 -1.54 -11.80
N TRP A 83 -12.32 -0.42 -11.10
CA TRP A 83 -12.34 0.91 -11.69
C TRP A 83 -11.38 1.87 -10.98
N LEU A 84 -10.57 2.58 -11.77
CA LEU A 84 -9.80 3.73 -11.30
C LEU A 84 -10.52 5.02 -11.71
N HIS A 85 -11.19 5.66 -10.75
CA HIS A 85 -11.83 6.96 -10.98
C HIS A 85 -10.81 8.09 -10.87
N GLY A 86 -10.88 9.06 -11.79
CA GLY A 86 -10.03 10.25 -11.76
C GLY A 86 -8.54 9.91 -11.96
N VAL A 87 -8.16 9.57 -13.20
CA VAL A 87 -6.75 9.34 -13.56
C VAL A 87 -6.02 10.67 -13.67
N CYS A 88 -5.70 11.26 -12.52
CA CYS A 88 -5.03 12.54 -12.39
C CYS A 88 -4.00 12.50 -11.24
N LYS A 89 -3.18 13.54 -11.11
CA LYS A 89 -2.07 13.56 -10.12
C LYS A 89 -2.57 13.53 -8.68
N GLU A 90 -3.80 13.98 -8.46
CA GLU A 90 -4.47 14.03 -7.16
C GLU A 90 -4.91 12.64 -6.69
N ASN A 91 -5.11 11.69 -7.61
CA ASN A 91 -5.35 10.31 -7.25
C ASN A 91 -4.00 9.59 -7.01
N PRO A 92 -3.70 9.19 -5.76
CA PRO A 92 -2.41 8.61 -5.41
C PRO A 92 -2.14 7.26 -6.10
N LEU A 93 -3.18 6.59 -6.62
CA LEU A 93 -3.02 5.33 -7.35
C LEU A 93 -2.55 5.54 -8.79
N ALA A 94 -2.88 6.68 -9.43
CA ALA A 94 -2.49 6.93 -10.82
C ALA A 94 -0.95 6.87 -11.05
N PRO A 95 -0.11 7.58 -10.26
CA PRO A 95 1.35 7.47 -10.44
C PRO A 95 1.89 6.09 -10.00
N LEU A 96 1.24 5.41 -9.06
CA LEU A 96 1.62 4.06 -8.66
C LEU A 96 1.40 3.06 -9.80
N ILE A 97 0.26 3.14 -10.47
CA ILE A 97 -0.10 2.30 -11.62
C ILE A 97 0.91 2.50 -12.76
N GLY A 98 1.25 3.75 -13.06
CA GLY A 98 2.30 4.05 -14.04
C GLY A 98 3.66 3.44 -13.69
N ARG A 99 4.09 3.51 -12.42
CA ARG A 99 5.35 2.88 -11.97
C ARG A 99 5.32 1.36 -12.01
N LEU A 100 4.15 0.75 -11.82
CA LEU A 100 3.96 -0.70 -11.90
C LEU A 100 3.80 -1.19 -13.34
N GLY A 101 3.72 -0.30 -14.32
CA GLY A 101 3.49 -0.65 -15.72
C GLY A 101 2.11 -1.28 -15.96
N LEU A 102 1.13 -1.01 -15.08
CA LEU A 102 -0.20 -1.57 -15.23
C LEU A 102 -0.96 -0.79 -16.31
N PRO A 103 -1.53 -1.46 -17.33
CA PRO A 103 -2.28 -0.79 -18.38
C PRO A 103 -3.56 -0.18 -17.81
N LEU A 104 -3.91 1.02 -18.29
CA LEU A 104 -5.17 1.68 -17.98
C LEU A 104 -6.00 1.83 -19.24
N TYR A 105 -7.22 1.36 -19.18
CA TYR A 105 -8.20 1.49 -20.25
C TYR A 105 -9.25 2.51 -19.84
N ARG A 106 -9.47 3.50 -20.70
CA ARG A 106 -10.55 4.47 -20.48
C ARG A 106 -11.87 3.82 -20.82
N THR A 107 -12.84 3.99 -19.94
CA THR A 107 -14.24 3.67 -20.24
C THR A 107 -15.03 4.96 -20.21
N SER A 108 -15.85 5.16 -21.25
CA SER A 108 -16.87 6.21 -21.27
C SER A 108 -18.13 5.67 -20.62
N GLY A 109 -18.81 6.48 -19.81
CA GLY A 109 -20.10 6.07 -19.22
C GLY A 109 -21.20 5.80 -20.26
N ASP A 110 -20.99 6.25 -21.49
CA ASP A 110 -21.94 6.13 -22.59
C ASP A 110 -21.76 4.84 -23.40
N ASN A 111 -20.63 4.12 -23.24
CA ASN A 111 -20.32 2.95 -24.08
C ASN A 111 -19.70 1.82 -23.26
N SER A 112 -20.09 0.58 -23.56
CA SER A 112 -19.45 -0.62 -23.00
C SER A 112 -18.41 -1.17 -23.97
N VAL A 113 -17.17 -1.39 -23.49
CA VAL A 113 -16.08 -1.98 -24.31
C VAL A 113 -15.84 -3.41 -23.84
N LEU A 114 -15.82 -4.36 -24.78
CA LEU A 114 -15.35 -5.72 -24.55
C LEU A 114 -13.90 -5.85 -25.04
N TYR A 115 -13.03 -6.32 -24.15
CA TYR A 115 -11.65 -6.69 -24.45
C TYR A 115 -11.52 -8.22 -24.46
N ASP A 116 -10.71 -8.76 -25.36
CA ASP A 116 -10.36 -10.18 -25.36
C ASP A 116 -9.25 -10.51 -24.34
N HIS A 117 -8.79 -11.76 -24.31
CA HIS A 117 -7.74 -12.20 -23.38
C HIS A 117 -6.39 -11.53 -23.63
N ASP A 118 -6.15 -11.06 -24.85
CA ASP A 118 -4.94 -10.32 -25.24
C ASP A 118 -5.09 -8.82 -24.97
N LEU A 119 -6.22 -8.41 -24.35
CA LEU A 119 -6.62 -7.04 -24.05
C LEU A 119 -6.77 -6.16 -25.30
N GLU A 120 -7.03 -6.77 -26.44
CA GLU A 120 -7.45 -6.08 -27.65
C GLU A 120 -8.96 -5.83 -27.59
N SER A 121 -9.38 -4.60 -27.88
CA SER A 121 -10.80 -4.23 -27.86
C SER A 121 -11.53 -4.89 -29.04
N TYR A 122 -12.38 -5.87 -28.77
CA TYR A 122 -13.08 -6.63 -29.81
C TYR A 122 -14.37 -5.95 -30.26
N ALA A 123 -15.07 -5.29 -29.34
CA ALA A 123 -16.31 -4.59 -29.67
C ALA A 123 -16.61 -3.49 -28.63
N LEU A 124 -17.09 -2.35 -29.11
CA LEU A 124 -17.68 -1.30 -28.30
C LEU A 124 -19.16 -1.24 -28.64
N PHE A 125 -20.03 -1.19 -27.65
CA PHE A 125 -21.47 -1.02 -27.85
C PHE A 125 -21.93 0.30 -27.24
N ASP A 126 -22.86 0.98 -27.91
CA ASP A 126 -23.56 2.13 -27.37
C ASP A 126 -24.60 1.70 -26.30
N MET A 127 -25.23 2.69 -25.64
CA MET A 127 -26.28 2.44 -24.64
C MET A 127 -27.52 1.72 -25.19
N ASP A 128 -27.75 1.78 -26.50
CA ASP A 128 -28.88 1.14 -27.18
C ASP A 128 -28.54 -0.31 -27.61
N GLY A 129 -27.30 -0.76 -27.33
CA GLY A 129 -26.82 -2.10 -27.65
C GLY A 129 -26.33 -2.27 -29.09
N ASN A 130 -26.16 -1.18 -29.86
CA ASN A 130 -25.58 -1.23 -31.20
C ASN A 130 -24.06 -1.23 -31.16
N GLN A 131 -23.44 -2.01 -32.05
CA GLN A 131 -21.99 -2.05 -32.16
C GLN A 131 -21.46 -0.74 -32.76
N VAL A 132 -20.54 -0.09 -32.06
CA VAL A 132 -19.82 1.10 -32.52
C VAL A 132 -18.74 0.67 -33.52
N PRO A 133 -18.54 1.41 -34.63
CA PRO A 133 -17.55 1.08 -35.65
C PRO A 133 -16.11 0.89 -35.12
N GLN A 134 -15.42 -0.15 -35.58
CA GLN A 134 -14.10 -0.58 -35.09
C GLN A 134 -13.00 0.50 -35.16
N GLU A 135 -13.09 1.42 -36.13
CA GLU A 135 -12.17 2.55 -36.27
C GLU A 135 -12.25 3.51 -35.07
N LEU A 136 -13.47 3.76 -34.56
CA LEU A 136 -13.67 4.58 -33.36
C LEU A 136 -13.20 3.85 -32.10
N VAL A 137 -13.41 2.54 -32.02
CA VAL A 137 -12.96 1.71 -30.88
C VAL A 137 -11.44 1.79 -30.72
N THR A 138 -10.71 1.63 -31.83
CA THR A 138 -9.23 1.69 -31.86
C THR A 138 -8.70 3.06 -31.44
N LYS A 139 -9.44 4.13 -31.75
CA LYS A 139 -9.07 5.52 -31.40
C LYS A 139 -9.29 5.84 -29.92
N VAL A 140 -10.27 5.22 -29.28
CA VAL A 140 -10.57 5.39 -27.84
C VAL A 140 -9.65 4.53 -26.96
N GLY A 141 -9.28 3.34 -27.43
CA GLY A 141 -8.44 2.38 -26.69
C GLY A 141 -6.97 2.79 -26.51
N ARG A 142 -6.45 3.71 -27.32
CA ARG A 142 -5.06 4.18 -27.21
C ARG A 142 -4.97 5.41 -26.30
N ALA A 143 -4.50 5.21 -25.07
CA ALA A 143 -4.02 6.31 -24.25
C ALA A 143 -2.79 6.95 -24.91
N SER A 144 -2.84 8.26 -25.21
CA SER A 144 -1.61 9.01 -25.45
C SER A 144 -0.72 8.97 -24.19
N PRO A 145 0.61 8.90 -24.36
CA PRO A 145 1.58 8.77 -23.26
C PRO A 145 1.51 9.92 -22.26
#